data_AF-A0A1G9V9P8-F1
#
_entry.id   AF-A0A1G9V9P8-F1
#
_cell.length_a   1.000
_cell.length_b   1.000
_cell.length_c   1.000
_cell.angle_alpha   90.00
_cell.angle_beta   90.00
_cell.angle_gamma   90.00
#
_symmetry.space_group_name_H-M   'P 1'
#
loop_
_entity.id
_entity.type
_entity.pdbx_description
1 polymer ?
#
loop_
_entity_poly.entity_id
_entity_poly.type
_entity_poly.pdbx_seq_one_letter_code
_entity_poly.pdbx_strand_id
1 'polypeptide(L)'
;MRYIDELSLEARAQLLAQREAAMHGDRAAQDHFTVLGGSYWGAPPADLFDAVAVGIGRGCRGADLARKAVAVSALFGEASVAEVVRLCDEVFEEVETQNASRLARIVRRINNHKAGPADLEWLLVQAEAMTDDLILTASPFEGDQDGAEELRRQVVRARKPWTCHWTRRPIKLGERHLAIVERYDGNVLTTRHSLLSVYLDVAGEDPAAAIELAPAEHRRAA
;
A
#
# COMPACT_ATOMS: atom_id res chain seq x y z
N MET A 1 1.66 -25.38 -5.87
CA MET A 1 2.56 -25.02 -6.98
C MET A 1 3.19 -23.69 -6.61
N ARG A 2 4.47 -23.45 -6.90
CA ARG A 2 5.14 -22.17 -6.57
C ARG A 2 5.40 -21.44 -7.88
N TYR A 3 5.11 -20.14 -7.96
CA TYR A 3 5.24 -19.41 -9.22
C TYR A 3 6.69 -19.32 -9.74
N ILE A 4 7.69 -19.40 -8.85
CA ILE A 4 9.09 -19.51 -9.27
C ILE A 4 9.37 -20.75 -10.15
N ASP A 5 8.56 -21.81 -10.03
CA ASP A 5 8.67 -23.02 -10.84
C ASP A 5 7.98 -22.89 -12.20
N GLU A 6 7.23 -21.81 -12.43
CA GLU A 6 6.58 -21.46 -13.71
C GLU A 6 7.46 -20.56 -14.59
N LEU A 7 8.53 -20.00 -14.02
CA LEU A 7 9.56 -19.30 -14.78
C LEU A 7 10.32 -20.27 -15.69
N SER A 8 10.71 -19.76 -16.87
CA SER A 8 11.75 -20.41 -17.67
C SER A 8 13.01 -20.72 -16.83
N LEU A 9 13.70 -21.81 -17.17
CA LEU A 9 14.91 -22.23 -16.46
C LEU A 9 16.00 -21.14 -16.47
N GLU A 10 16.08 -20.37 -17.55
CA GLU A 10 17.01 -19.26 -17.72
C GLU A 10 16.65 -18.08 -16.80
N ALA A 11 15.38 -17.68 -16.77
CA ALA A 11 14.91 -16.60 -15.90
C ALA A 11 15.09 -16.94 -14.42
N ARG A 12 14.79 -18.19 -14.05
CA ARG A 12 15.00 -18.68 -12.70
C ARG A 12 16.48 -18.70 -12.32
N ALA A 13 17.36 -19.17 -13.19
CA ALA A 13 18.80 -19.19 -12.94
C ALA A 13 19.35 -17.77 -12.76
N GLN A 14 18.91 -16.83 -13.60
CA GLN A 14 19.30 -15.42 -13.51
C GLN A 14 18.85 -14.77 -12.20
N LEU A 15 17.60 -15.00 -11.77
CA LEU A 15 17.08 -14.47 -10.51
C LEU A 15 17.91 -14.94 -9.31
N LEU A 16 18.27 -16.22 -9.29
CA LEU A 16 19.07 -16.80 -8.21
C LEU A 16 20.51 -16.29 -8.23
N ALA A 17 21.11 -16.12 -9.41
CA ALA A 17 22.44 -15.55 -9.56
C ALA A 17 22.49 -14.08 -9.09
N GLN A 18 21.48 -13.28 -9.43
CA GLN A 18 21.36 -11.90 -8.98
C GLN A 18 21.16 -11.80 -7.47
N ARG A 19 20.36 -12.71 -6.90
CA ARG A 19 20.22 -12.82 -5.44
C ARG A 19 21.56 -13.12 -4.78
N GLU A 20 22.31 -14.08 -5.30
CA GLU A 20 23.63 -14.45 -4.77
C GLU A 20 24.60 -13.27 -4.86
N ALA A 21 24.63 -12.55 -5.98
CA ALA A 21 25.44 -11.34 -6.14
C ALA A 21 25.05 -10.25 -5.12
N ALA A 22 23.75 -10.01 -4.92
CA ALA A 22 23.26 -9.04 -3.94
C ALA A 22 23.67 -9.41 -2.50
N MET A 23 23.62 -10.70 -2.14
CA MET A 23 24.08 -11.21 -0.85
C MET A 23 25.59 -11.05 -0.63
N HIS A 24 26.38 -11.10 -1.71
CA HIS A 24 27.84 -10.87 -1.68
C HIS A 24 28.24 -9.38 -1.78
N GLY A 25 27.28 -8.46 -1.79
CA GLY A 25 27.54 -7.02 -1.74
C GLY A 25 27.53 -6.30 -3.09
N ASP A 26 27.07 -6.93 -4.17
CA ASP A 26 26.88 -6.25 -5.46
C ASP A 26 25.77 -5.19 -5.34
N ARG A 27 26.16 -3.91 -5.37
CA ARG A 27 25.22 -2.79 -5.23
C ARG A 27 24.19 -2.72 -6.34
N ALA A 28 24.53 -3.08 -7.58
CA ALA A 28 23.59 -3.01 -8.68
C ALA A 28 22.49 -4.07 -8.50
N ALA A 29 22.87 -5.29 -8.11
CA ALA A 29 21.91 -6.34 -7.79
C ALA A 29 21.01 -5.95 -6.61
N GLN A 30 21.57 -5.36 -5.55
CA GLN A 30 20.81 -4.85 -4.40
C GLN A 30 19.81 -3.76 -4.79
N ASP A 31 20.22 -2.83 -5.66
CA ASP A 31 19.37 -1.76 -6.16
C ASP A 31 18.20 -2.32 -6.99
N HIS A 32 18.42 -3.34 -7.82
CA HIS A 32 17.34 -3.97 -8.60
C HIS A 32 16.23 -4.56 -7.72
N PHE A 33 16.59 -5.29 -6.66
CA PHE A 33 15.59 -5.81 -5.70
C PHE A 33 14.87 -4.67 -4.97
N THR A 34 15.61 -3.64 -4.55
CA THR A 34 15.05 -2.48 -3.83
C THR A 34 14.06 -1.69 -4.69
N VAL A 35 14.37 -1.49 -5.97
CA VAL A 35 13.51 -0.79 -6.95
C VAL A 35 12.17 -1.50 -7.14
N LEU A 36 12.16 -2.82 -7.03
CA LEU A 36 10.95 -3.64 -7.08
C LEU A 36 10.33 -3.88 -5.69
N GLY A 37 10.77 -3.20 -4.64
CA GLY A 37 10.22 -3.38 -3.29
C GLY A 37 10.40 -4.79 -2.72
N GLY A 38 11.29 -5.59 -3.30
CA GLY A 38 11.64 -6.93 -2.85
C GLY A 38 12.80 -6.92 -1.84
N SER A 39 12.85 -7.93 -0.97
CA SER A 39 14.01 -8.20 -0.12
C SER A 39 14.78 -9.39 -0.66
N TYR A 40 16.09 -9.25 -0.88
CA TYR A 40 17.00 -10.34 -1.25
C TYR A 40 17.58 -11.08 -0.02
N TRP A 41 17.29 -10.59 1.19
CA TRP A 41 17.71 -11.18 2.46
C TRP A 41 16.61 -12.06 3.07
N GLY A 42 17.02 -13.21 3.63
CA GLY A 42 16.22 -13.99 4.60
C GLY A 42 15.07 -14.83 4.04
N ALA A 43 14.55 -14.54 2.84
CA ALA A 43 13.46 -15.29 2.24
C ALA A 43 13.96 -16.57 1.53
N PRO A 44 13.31 -17.73 1.67
CA PRO A 44 13.48 -18.87 0.77
C PRO A 44 13.34 -18.43 -0.70
N PRO A 45 14.02 -19.07 -1.66
CA PRO A 45 13.94 -18.71 -3.07
C PRO A 45 12.51 -18.58 -3.63
N ALA A 46 11.57 -19.38 -3.13
CA ALA A 46 10.16 -19.32 -3.52
C ALA A 46 9.51 -18.00 -3.12
N ASP A 47 9.68 -17.59 -1.87
CA ASP A 47 9.07 -16.40 -1.29
C ASP A 47 9.73 -15.10 -1.84
N LEU A 48 10.94 -15.21 -2.38
CA LEU A 48 11.63 -14.12 -3.08
C LEU A 48 10.91 -13.73 -4.37
N PHE A 49 10.47 -14.70 -5.17
CA PHE A 49 9.79 -14.41 -6.43
C PHE A 49 8.44 -13.74 -6.17
N ASP A 50 7.66 -14.23 -5.22
CA ASP A 50 6.34 -13.67 -4.88
C ASP A 50 6.46 -12.20 -4.40
N ALA A 51 7.47 -11.90 -3.57
CA ALA A 51 7.73 -10.54 -3.11
C ALA A 51 8.13 -9.58 -4.26
N VAL A 52 8.95 -10.05 -5.20
CA VAL A 52 9.35 -9.30 -6.38
C VAL A 52 8.18 -9.14 -7.36
N ALA A 53 7.35 -10.18 -7.54
CA ALA A 53 6.20 -10.18 -8.43
C ALA A 53 5.14 -9.15 -8.01
N VAL A 54 4.85 -9.04 -6.70
CA VAL A 54 3.98 -7.99 -6.16
C VAL A 54 4.54 -6.60 -6.46
N GLY A 55 5.86 -6.42 -6.38
CA GLY A 55 6.55 -5.19 -6.71
C GLY A 55 6.49 -4.79 -8.19
N ILE A 56 6.57 -5.78 -9.07
CA ILE A 56 6.40 -5.64 -10.52
C ILE A 56 4.95 -5.25 -10.84
N GLY A 57 3.97 -5.98 -10.31
CA GLY A 57 2.54 -5.71 -10.52
C GLY A 57 2.10 -4.32 -10.01
N ARG A 58 2.61 -3.89 -8.84
CA ARG A 58 2.38 -2.53 -8.30
C ARG A 58 3.00 -1.41 -9.13
N GLY A 59 3.92 -1.72 -10.04
CA GLY A 59 4.97 -0.79 -10.45
C GLY A 59 5.08 -0.46 -11.93
N CYS A 60 4.46 -1.23 -12.82
CA CYS A 60 4.62 -1.01 -14.26
C CYS A 60 3.63 0.04 -14.84
N ARG A 61 3.31 1.09 -14.08
CA ARG A 61 2.49 2.23 -14.56
C ARG A 61 3.09 3.55 -14.05
N GLY A 62 3.33 4.50 -14.95
CA GLY A 62 3.82 5.86 -14.62
C GLY A 62 5.33 6.08 -14.73
N ALA A 63 5.85 7.14 -14.09
CA ALA A 63 7.21 7.66 -14.27
C ALA A 63 8.35 6.69 -13.87
N ASP A 64 8.05 5.65 -13.08
CA ASP A 64 9.00 4.61 -12.65
C ASP A 64 9.09 3.41 -13.60
N LEU A 65 8.29 3.37 -14.67
CA LEU A 65 8.21 2.23 -15.59
C LEU A 65 9.56 1.86 -16.19
N ALA A 66 10.33 2.85 -16.66
CA ALA A 66 11.63 2.61 -17.28
C ALA A 66 12.64 2.02 -16.28
N ARG A 67 12.67 2.52 -15.04
CA ARG A 67 13.58 2.03 -13.99
C ARG A 67 13.22 0.60 -13.56
N LYS A 68 11.92 0.30 -13.45
CA LYS A 68 11.44 -1.03 -13.08
C LYS A 68 11.62 -2.03 -14.22
N ALA A 69 11.43 -1.64 -15.48
CA ALA A 69 11.73 -2.49 -16.63
C ALA A 69 13.21 -2.89 -16.69
N VAL A 70 14.13 -1.96 -16.38
CA VAL A 70 15.57 -2.26 -16.27
C VAL A 70 15.84 -3.26 -15.13
N ALA A 71 15.21 -3.06 -13.96
CA ALA A 71 15.36 -3.99 -12.84
C ALA A 71 14.82 -5.40 -13.17
N VAL A 72 13.67 -5.51 -13.85
CA VAL A 72 13.12 -6.80 -14.30
C VAL A 72 14.04 -7.47 -15.30
N SER A 73 14.53 -6.74 -16.31
CA SER A 73 15.46 -7.27 -17.31
C SER A 73 16.76 -7.75 -16.66
N ALA A 74 17.31 -7.01 -15.69
CA ALA A 74 18.52 -7.41 -14.99
C ALA A 74 18.32 -8.65 -14.10
N LEU A 75 17.17 -8.76 -13.42
CA LEU A 75 16.86 -9.85 -12.52
C LEU A 75 16.49 -11.15 -13.23
N PHE A 76 15.84 -11.08 -14.38
CA PHE A 76 15.28 -12.25 -15.06
C PHE A 76 15.83 -12.50 -16.47
N GLY A 77 16.65 -11.59 -16.98
CA GLY A 77 17.17 -11.64 -18.34
C GLY A 77 16.23 -10.99 -19.35
N GLU A 78 16.79 -10.25 -20.30
CA GLU A 78 16.04 -9.45 -21.28
C GLU A 78 15.06 -10.29 -22.12
N ALA A 79 15.46 -11.51 -22.51
CA ALA A 79 14.65 -12.42 -23.31
C ALA A 79 13.40 -12.93 -22.58
N SER A 80 13.39 -12.91 -21.24
CA SER A 80 12.30 -13.44 -20.41
C SER A 80 11.39 -12.36 -19.83
N VAL A 81 11.65 -11.06 -20.11
CA VAL A 81 10.90 -9.95 -19.53
C VAL A 81 9.39 -10.05 -19.81
N ALA A 82 8.98 -10.34 -21.04
CA ALA A 82 7.56 -10.39 -21.40
C ALA A 82 6.81 -11.54 -20.69
N GLU A 83 7.45 -12.70 -20.55
CA GLU A 83 6.90 -13.86 -19.83
C GLU A 83 6.79 -13.56 -18.33
N VAL A 84 7.85 -13.01 -17.74
CA VAL A 84 7.94 -12.67 -16.32
C VAL A 84 6.92 -11.60 -15.97
N VAL A 85 6.77 -10.54 -16.77
CA VAL A 85 5.78 -9.49 -16.51
C VAL A 85 4.37 -10.08 -16.50
N ARG A 86 4.01 -10.93 -17.47
CA ARG A 86 2.70 -11.58 -17.51
C ARG A 86 2.47 -12.49 -16.30
N LEU A 87 3.46 -13.31 -15.92
CA LEU A 87 3.35 -14.16 -14.74
C LEU A 87 3.22 -13.31 -13.46
N CYS A 88 3.97 -12.22 -13.36
CA CYS A 88 3.87 -11.28 -12.24
C CYS A 88 2.53 -10.56 -12.20
N ASP A 89 1.90 -10.25 -13.34
CA ASP A 89 0.54 -9.73 -13.41
C ASP A 89 -0.46 -10.76 -12.88
N GLU A 90 -0.33 -12.04 -13.22
CA GLU A 90 -1.18 -13.13 -12.69
C GLU A 90 -1.01 -13.31 -11.17
N VAL A 91 0.24 -13.33 -10.67
CA VAL A 91 0.52 -13.36 -9.21
C VAL A 91 -0.05 -12.13 -8.51
N PHE A 92 0.11 -10.95 -9.12
CA PHE A 92 -0.41 -9.70 -8.57
C PHE A 92 -1.95 -9.72 -8.51
N GLU A 93 -2.63 -10.15 -9.57
CA GLU A 93 -4.09 -10.28 -9.59
C GLU A 93 -4.59 -11.26 -8.52
N GLU A 94 -3.90 -12.40 -8.32
CA GLU A 94 -4.24 -13.35 -7.27
C GLU A 94 -4.03 -12.75 -5.87
N VAL A 95 -2.88 -12.10 -5.63
CA VAL A 95 -2.57 -11.45 -4.35
C VAL A 95 -3.54 -10.30 -4.05
N GLU A 96 -3.87 -9.47 -5.03
CA GLU A 96 -4.85 -8.39 -4.89
C GLU A 96 -6.25 -8.96 -4.59
N THR A 97 -6.66 -10.04 -5.25
CA THR A 97 -7.93 -10.72 -4.96
C THR A 97 -7.98 -11.25 -3.53
N GLN A 98 -6.89 -11.85 -3.06
CA GLN A 98 -6.76 -12.33 -1.68
C GLN A 98 -6.77 -11.17 -0.67
N ASN A 99 -6.07 -10.07 -0.98
CA ASN A 99 -6.04 -8.86 -0.16
C ASN A 99 -7.41 -8.19 -0.07
N ALA A 100 -8.13 -8.05 -1.19
CA ALA A 100 -9.49 -7.52 -1.23
C ALA A 100 -10.45 -8.40 -0.40
N SER A 101 -10.37 -9.72 -0.55
CA SER A 101 -11.16 -10.68 0.24
C SER A 101 -10.86 -10.60 1.74
N ARG A 102 -9.60 -10.39 2.11
CA ARG A 102 -9.16 -10.20 3.50
C ARG A 102 -9.65 -8.85 4.04
N LEU A 103 -9.52 -7.78 3.26
CA LEU A 103 -9.97 -6.44 3.60
C LEU A 103 -11.48 -6.42 3.87
N ALA A 104 -12.29 -6.95 2.97
CA ALA A 104 -13.75 -7.07 3.17
C ALA A 104 -14.10 -7.81 4.48
N ARG A 105 -13.36 -8.87 4.82
CA ARG A 105 -13.54 -9.61 6.08
C ARG A 105 -13.12 -8.81 7.31
N ILE A 106 -12.07 -8.00 7.20
CA ILE A 106 -11.60 -7.10 8.26
C ILE A 106 -12.60 -5.97 8.45
N VAL A 107 -13.02 -5.27 7.40
CA VAL A 107 -14.06 -4.22 7.42
C VAL A 107 -15.33 -4.74 8.10
N ARG A 108 -15.83 -5.90 7.68
CA ARG A 108 -16.98 -6.54 8.34
C ARG A 108 -16.74 -6.79 9.83
N ARG A 109 -15.53 -7.18 10.25
CA ARG A 109 -15.21 -7.37 11.67
C ARG A 109 -15.10 -6.05 12.41
N ILE A 110 -14.60 -4.99 11.79
CA ILE A 110 -14.58 -3.63 12.35
C ILE A 110 -16.00 -3.17 12.65
N ASN A 111 -16.89 -3.25 11.66
CA ASN A 111 -18.30 -2.82 11.78
C ASN A 111 -19.08 -3.66 12.79
N ASN A 112 -18.62 -4.88 13.10
CA ASN A 112 -19.18 -5.73 14.15
C ASN A 112 -18.42 -5.65 15.48
N HIS A 113 -17.47 -4.72 15.63
CA HIS A 113 -16.58 -4.56 16.79
C HIS A 113 -15.82 -5.84 17.20
N LYS A 114 -15.48 -6.68 16.22
CA LYS A 114 -14.76 -7.96 16.36
C LYS A 114 -13.34 -7.93 15.77
N ALA A 115 -12.87 -6.78 15.30
CA ALA A 115 -11.51 -6.65 14.76
C ALA A 115 -10.48 -6.81 15.88
N GLY A 116 -9.48 -7.66 15.65
CA GLY A 116 -8.41 -7.92 16.61
C GLY A 116 -7.11 -7.15 16.30
N PRO A 117 -6.08 -7.25 17.15
CA PRO A 117 -4.78 -6.62 16.92
C PRO A 117 -4.13 -6.99 15.58
N ALA A 118 -4.23 -8.26 15.17
CA ALA A 118 -3.67 -8.73 13.91
C ALA A 118 -4.37 -8.13 12.67
N ASP A 119 -5.66 -7.79 12.78
CA ASP A 119 -6.39 -7.12 11.70
C ASP A 119 -5.89 -5.69 11.54
N LEU A 120 -5.71 -4.99 12.67
CA LEU A 120 -5.20 -3.63 12.70
C LEU A 120 -3.74 -3.56 12.22
N GLU A 121 -2.89 -4.50 12.64
CA GLU A 121 -1.50 -4.58 12.17
C GLU A 121 -1.42 -4.77 10.66
N TRP A 122 -2.23 -5.68 10.11
CA TRP A 122 -2.28 -5.88 8.66
C TRP A 122 -2.75 -4.62 7.93
N LEU A 123 -3.80 -3.95 8.41
CA LEU A 123 -4.29 -2.69 7.83
C LEU A 123 -3.23 -1.59 7.87
N LEU A 124 -2.48 -1.46 8.96
CA LEU A 124 -1.41 -0.48 9.09
C LEU A 124 -0.28 -0.72 8.07
N VAL A 125 0.08 -1.99 7.83
CA VAL A 125 1.06 -2.35 6.80
C VAL A 125 0.57 -1.96 5.40
N GLN A 126 -0.70 -2.25 5.07
CA GLN A 126 -1.25 -1.88 3.77
C GLN A 126 -1.38 -0.36 3.62
N ALA A 127 -1.81 0.34 4.67
CA ALA A 127 -1.92 1.79 4.69
C ALA A 127 -0.57 2.50 4.50
N GLU A 128 0.50 2.02 5.13
CA GLU A 128 1.84 2.59 4.95
C GLU A 128 2.35 2.40 3.51
N ALA A 129 1.94 1.32 2.84
CA ALA A 129 2.32 1.02 1.47
C ALA A 129 1.61 1.88 0.41
N MET A 130 0.62 2.71 0.78
CA MET A 130 -0.07 3.58 -0.17
C MET A 130 0.88 4.62 -0.79
N THR A 131 0.72 4.89 -2.07
CA THR A 131 1.41 6.01 -2.75
C THR A 131 0.74 7.33 -2.41
N ASP A 132 1.45 8.45 -2.56
CA ASP A 132 0.86 9.78 -2.34
C ASP A 132 -0.33 10.02 -3.29
N ASP A 133 -0.22 9.58 -4.55
CA ASP A 133 -1.30 9.69 -5.53
C ASP A 133 -2.56 8.96 -5.06
N LEU A 134 -2.42 7.73 -4.54
CA LEU A 134 -3.55 6.95 -4.02
C LEU A 134 -4.12 7.56 -2.73
N ILE A 135 -3.29 8.16 -1.89
CA ILE A 135 -3.76 8.89 -0.70
C ILE A 135 -4.60 10.10 -1.12
N LEU A 136 -4.21 10.77 -2.21
CA LEU A 136 -4.91 11.94 -2.74
C LEU A 136 -6.24 11.61 -3.42
N THR A 137 -6.54 10.34 -3.75
CA THR A 137 -7.84 9.94 -4.30
C THR A 137 -8.92 9.71 -3.24
N ALA A 138 -8.56 9.68 -1.96
CA ALA A 138 -9.53 9.51 -0.87
C ALA A 138 -10.67 10.53 -1.00
N SER A 139 -11.91 10.10 -0.87
CA SER A 139 -13.07 11.00 -0.97
C SER A 139 -13.79 11.09 0.37
N PRO A 140 -13.15 11.68 1.40
CA PRO A 140 -13.66 11.65 2.75
C PRO A 140 -14.95 12.44 3.00
N PHE A 141 -15.52 13.04 1.95
CA PHE A 141 -16.70 13.90 2.01
C PHE A 141 -17.78 13.51 1.00
N GLU A 142 -17.66 12.36 0.33
CA GLU A 142 -18.75 11.85 -0.52
C GLU A 142 -19.88 11.26 0.35
N GLY A 143 -20.83 12.11 0.72
CA GLY A 143 -22.04 11.74 1.46
C GLY A 143 -22.45 12.81 2.47
N ASP A 144 -23.65 13.38 2.29
CA ASP A 144 -24.38 14.28 3.19
C ASP A 144 -23.72 15.59 3.66
N GLN A 145 -22.53 15.96 3.17
CA GLN A 145 -21.95 17.28 3.44
C GLN A 145 -22.39 18.33 2.41
N ASP A 146 -23.70 18.60 2.34
CA ASP A 146 -24.22 19.81 1.71
C ASP A 146 -23.60 21.04 2.42
N GLY A 147 -22.53 21.61 1.84
CA GLY A 147 -21.93 22.88 2.29
C GLY A 147 -20.44 22.88 2.61
N ALA A 148 -19.73 21.74 2.52
CA ALA A 148 -18.28 21.72 2.62
C ALA A 148 -17.64 21.97 1.24
N GLU A 149 -16.77 22.99 1.13
CA GLU A 149 -15.98 23.28 -0.07
C GLU A 149 -14.52 22.93 0.20
N GLU A 150 -13.99 21.91 -0.49
CA GLU A 150 -12.56 21.60 -0.43
C GLU A 150 -11.75 22.72 -1.09
N LEU A 151 -10.86 23.36 -0.34
CA LEU A 151 -9.98 24.43 -0.83
C LEU A 151 -8.62 23.91 -1.25
N ARG A 152 -8.12 22.90 -0.52
CA ARG A 152 -6.80 22.32 -0.77
C ARG A 152 -6.67 20.95 -0.14
N ARG A 153 -6.03 20.04 -0.87
CA ARG A 153 -5.62 18.73 -0.39
C ARG A 153 -4.14 18.51 -0.59
N GLN A 154 -3.51 17.82 0.36
CA GLN A 154 -2.09 17.49 0.28
C GLN A 154 -1.73 16.34 1.21
N VAL A 155 -0.73 15.56 0.78
CA VAL A 155 -0.04 14.61 1.64
C VAL A 155 1.10 15.34 2.35
N VAL A 156 1.12 15.27 3.68
CA VAL A 156 2.09 15.98 4.52
C VAL A 156 2.64 15.07 5.60
N ARG A 157 3.77 15.45 6.19
CA ARG A 157 4.30 14.82 7.40
C ARG A 157 3.96 15.64 8.63
N ALA A 158 3.53 14.95 9.70
CA ALA A 158 3.18 15.58 10.96
C ALA A 158 4.40 16.25 11.61
N ARG A 159 4.34 17.58 11.81
CA ARG A 159 5.38 18.35 12.51
C ARG A 159 5.25 18.33 14.04
N LYS A 160 4.12 17.82 14.53
CA LYS A 160 3.79 17.56 15.93
C LYS A 160 2.73 16.46 15.97
N PRO A 161 2.44 15.82 17.12
CA PRO A 161 1.34 14.88 17.21
C PRO A 161 0.02 15.53 16.80
N TRP A 162 -0.75 14.83 15.97
CA TRP A 162 -2.09 15.21 15.56
C TRP A 162 -3.07 14.08 15.88
N THR A 163 -4.35 14.35 15.70
CA THR A 163 -5.41 13.36 15.85
C THR A 163 -6.11 13.19 14.53
N CYS A 164 -6.28 11.95 14.09
CA CYS A 164 -7.05 11.65 12.89
C CYS A 164 -8.52 12.05 13.08
N HIS A 165 -9.12 12.67 12.06
CA HIS A 165 -10.49 13.16 12.10
C HIS A 165 -11.50 12.02 12.26
N TRP A 166 -11.37 10.91 11.51
CA TRP A 166 -12.29 9.77 11.61
C TRP A 166 -11.95 8.81 12.74
N THR A 167 -10.75 8.22 12.71
CA THR A 167 -10.39 7.17 13.68
C THR A 167 -10.11 7.72 15.08
N ARG A 168 -9.94 9.04 15.23
CA ARG A 168 -9.48 9.69 16.47
C ARG A 168 -8.15 9.14 17.03
N ARG A 169 -7.45 8.32 16.26
CA ARG A 169 -6.14 7.76 16.63
C ARG A 169 -5.06 8.83 16.47
N PRO A 170 -3.98 8.76 17.28
CA PRO A 170 -2.87 9.69 17.15
C PRO A 170 -2.12 9.46 15.84
N ILE A 171 -1.83 10.56 15.15
CA ILE A 171 -0.87 10.64 14.05
C ILE A 171 0.45 11.11 14.67
N LYS A 172 1.48 10.26 14.62
CA LYS A 172 2.75 10.52 15.31
C LYS A 172 3.58 11.59 14.59
N LEU A 173 4.50 12.20 15.33
CA LEU A 173 5.51 13.09 14.73
C LEU A 173 6.24 12.37 13.58
N GLY A 174 6.36 13.03 12.43
CA GLY A 174 7.01 12.49 11.22
C GLY A 174 6.11 11.61 10.36
N GLU A 175 4.95 11.18 10.88
CA GLU A 175 4.02 10.30 10.16
C GLU A 175 3.37 11.04 8.99
N ARG A 176 3.32 10.35 7.85
CA ARG A 176 2.65 10.83 6.64
C ARG A 176 1.14 10.73 6.84
N HIS A 177 0.40 11.73 6.40
CA HIS A 177 -1.05 11.76 6.50
C HIS A 177 -1.65 12.71 5.45
N LEU A 178 -2.94 12.53 5.18
CA LEU A 178 -3.71 13.41 4.33
C LEU A 178 -4.20 14.61 5.15
N ALA A 179 -3.94 15.82 4.67
CA ALA A 179 -4.49 17.04 5.22
C ALA A 179 -5.37 17.73 4.18
N ILE A 180 -6.62 18.00 4.57
CA ILE A 180 -7.58 18.69 3.73
C ILE A 180 -7.96 19.99 4.41
N VAL A 181 -7.85 21.08 3.65
CA VAL A 181 -8.32 22.40 4.04
C VAL A 181 -9.65 22.61 3.35
N GLU A 182 -10.67 22.89 4.14
CA GLU A 182 -12.05 23.01 3.67
C GLU A 182 -12.71 24.24 4.27
N ARG A 183 -13.71 24.76 3.57
CA ARG A 183 -14.63 25.78 4.07
C ARG A 183 -15.95 25.11 4.41
N TYR A 184 -16.36 25.22 5.67
CA TYR A 184 -17.63 24.70 6.17
C TYR A 184 -18.32 25.78 6.99
N ASP A 185 -19.58 26.09 6.66
CA ASP A 185 -20.36 27.14 7.32
C ASP A 185 -19.59 28.46 7.49
N GLY A 186 -18.94 28.91 6.39
CA GLY A 186 -18.14 30.13 6.36
C GLY A 186 -16.78 30.07 7.08
N ASN A 187 -16.47 28.98 7.80
CA ASN A 187 -15.23 28.81 8.53
C ASN A 187 -14.23 27.97 7.73
N VAL A 188 -12.97 28.38 7.73
CA VAL A 188 -11.88 27.57 7.17
C VAL A 188 -11.35 26.65 8.25
N LEU A 189 -11.41 25.35 8.02
CA LEU A 189 -10.90 24.32 8.92
C LEU A 189 -9.96 23.37 8.19
N THR A 190 -9.20 22.59 8.95
CA THR A 190 -8.26 21.62 8.39
C THR A 190 -8.45 20.27 9.07
N THR A 191 -9.01 19.32 8.35
CA THR A 191 -9.11 17.93 8.77
C THR A 191 -7.81 17.18 8.42
N ARG A 192 -7.49 16.18 9.24
CA ARG A 192 -6.29 15.34 9.09
C ARG A 192 -6.70 13.89 9.15
N HIS A 193 -6.29 13.11 8.18
CA HIS A 193 -6.68 11.72 8.02
C HIS A 193 -5.42 10.85 8.01
N SER A 194 -5.30 9.96 9.00
CA SER A 194 -4.21 8.98 9.07
C SER A 194 -4.20 8.09 7.82
N LEU A 195 -3.07 7.49 7.48
CA LEU A 195 -3.03 6.55 6.36
C LEU A 195 -4.02 5.39 6.54
N LEU A 196 -4.19 4.91 7.78
CA LEU A 196 -5.18 3.87 8.09
C LEU A 196 -6.60 4.27 7.69
N SER A 197 -6.98 5.50 8.01
CA SER A 197 -8.33 6.00 7.73
C SER A 197 -8.53 6.23 6.22
N VAL A 198 -7.49 6.74 5.55
CA VAL A 198 -7.47 6.89 4.08
C VAL A 198 -7.52 5.54 3.37
N TYR A 199 -6.82 4.52 3.88
CA TYR A 199 -6.84 3.18 3.30
C TYR A 199 -8.23 2.53 3.36
N LEU A 200 -8.95 2.72 4.46
CA LEU A 200 -10.32 2.20 4.61
C LEU A 200 -11.33 2.90 3.69
N ASP A 201 -11.11 4.16 3.37
CA ASP A 201 -11.90 4.91 2.39
C ASP A 201 -11.58 4.48 0.95
N VAL A 202 -10.31 4.51 0.58
CA VAL A 202 -9.88 4.27 -0.82
C VAL A 202 -9.98 2.79 -1.20
N ALA A 203 -9.45 1.89 -0.37
CA ALA A 203 -9.41 0.46 -0.68
C ALA A 203 -10.54 -0.32 -0.01
N GLY A 204 -10.96 0.12 1.19
CA GLY A 204 -12.05 -0.50 1.91
C GLY A 204 -13.43 -0.09 1.41
N GLU A 205 -13.52 1.01 0.66
CA GLU A 205 -14.77 1.63 0.19
C GLU A 205 -15.79 1.85 1.32
N ASP A 206 -15.28 2.02 2.56
CA ASP A 206 -16.09 2.14 3.77
C ASP A 206 -15.40 3.12 4.75
N PRO A 207 -15.53 4.45 4.52
CA PRO A 207 -15.01 5.45 5.44
C PRO A 207 -15.65 5.35 6.83
N ALA A 208 -16.87 4.81 6.96
CA ALA A 208 -17.52 4.60 8.24
C ALA A 208 -16.80 3.54 9.09
N ALA A 209 -16.17 2.55 8.47
CA ALA A 209 -15.31 1.59 9.18
C ALA A 209 -14.15 2.30 9.92
N ALA A 210 -13.66 3.43 9.40
CA ALA A 210 -12.64 4.22 10.10
C ALA A 210 -13.19 4.86 11.39
N ILE A 211 -14.45 5.29 11.39
CA ILE A 211 -15.14 5.85 12.57
C ILE A 211 -15.35 4.74 13.62
N GLU A 212 -15.66 3.52 13.18
CA GLU A 212 -15.85 2.38 14.08
C GLU A 212 -14.58 1.96 14.84
N LEU A 213 -13.40 2.33 14.32
CA LEU A 213 -12.11 2.17 14.99
C LEU A 213 -11.83 3.25 16.04
N ALA A 214 -12.66 4.30 16.15
CA ALA A 214 -12.51 5.31 17.17
C ALA A 214 -12.79 4.77 18.58
N PRO A 215 -12.17 5.35 19.63
CA PRO A 215 -12.48 5.01 21.01
C PRO A 215 -13.99 5.09 21.30
N ALA A 216 -14.48 4.22 22.18
CA ALA A 216 -15.92 4.06 22.41
C ALA A 216 -16.62 5.36 22.86
N GLU A 217 -15.93 6.23 23.61
CA GLU A 217 -16.46 7.56 23.98
C GLU A 217 -16.71 8.49 22.78
N HIS A 218 -16.01 8.29 21.67
CA HIS A 218 -16.09 9.15 20.49
C HIS A 218 -17.06 8.65 19.42
N ARG A 219 -17.43 7.36 19.45
CA ARG A 219 -18.43 6.78 18.51
C ARG A 219 -19.87 7.24 18.79
N ARG A 220 -20.16 7.76 19.98
CA ARG A 220 -21.51 8.22 20.37
C ARG A 220 -21.79 9.70 20.04
N ALA A 221 -20.78 10.41 19.53
CA ALA A 221 -20.81 11.85 19.29
C ALA A 221 -20.62 12.23 17.80
N ALA A 222 -20.45 11.23 16.94
CA ALA A 222 -20.46 11.35 15.49
C ALA A 222 -21.82 10.88 14.97
#